data_AF-A0A9D8BWK9-F1
#
_entry.id   AF-A0A9D8BWK9-F1
#
_cell.length_a   1.000
_cell.length_b   1.000
_cell.length_c   1.000
_cell.angle_alpha   90.00
_cell.angle_beta   90.00
_cell.angle_gamma   90.00
#
_symmetry.space_group_name_H-M   'P 1'
#
loop_
_entity.id
_entity.type
_entity.pdbx_description
1 polymer ?
#
loop_
_entity_poly.entity_id
_entity_poly.type
_entity_poly.pdbx_seq_one_letter_code
_entity_poly.pdbx_strand_id
1 'polypeptide(L)' 'MDSKAESAVKAASKTTKAVKKSDYDYDLVVIGSGPSGQRAAIQAAKIGKRAAVIERARAVGGVCVN' A
#
# COMPACT_ATOMS: atom_id res chain seq x y z
N MET A 1 10.34 -18.50 -18.66
CA MET A 1 9.51 -19.17 -17.63
C MET A 1 8.86 -18.07 -16.79
N ASP A 2 8.02 -17.23 -17.41
CA ASP A 2 7.59 -15.95 -16.81
C ASP A 2 6.08 -15.71 -16.92
N SER A 3 5.39 -16.56 -17.67
CA SER A 3 3.99 -16.37 -18.06
C SER A 3 2.96 -16.84 -17.02
N LYS A 4 3.39 -17.55 -15.97
CA LYS A 4 2.48 -18.18 -14.99
C LYS A 4 2.28 -17.33 -13.72
N ALA A 5 3.10 -16.30 -13.50
CA ALA A 5 2.99 -15.40 -12.36
C ALA A 5 1.92 -14.31 -12.57
N GLU A 6 1.75 -13.78 -13.79
CA GLU A 6 0.71 -12.79 -14.12
C GLU A 6 -0.72 -13.34 -13.98
N SER A 7 -0.91 -14.64 -14.27
CA SER A 7 -2.23 -15.26 -14.27
C SER A 7 -2.83 -15.39 -12.85
N ALA A 8 -1.98 -15.50 -11.82
CA ALA A 8 -2.43 -15.54 -10.42
C ALA A 8 -2.84 -14.16 -9.89
N VAL A 9 -2.18 -13.08 -10.35
CA VAL A 9 -2.54 -11.70 -9.97
C VAL A 9 -3.89 -11.30 -10.59
N LYS A 10 -4.22 -11.83 -11.77
CA LYS A 10 -5.49 -11.55 -12.47
C LYS A 10 -6.70 -12.24 -11.83
N ALA A 11 -6.52 -13.36 -11.13
CA ALA A 11 -7.62 -14.11 -10.51
C ALA A 11 -8.13 -13.47 -9.19
N ALA A 12 -7.27 -12.80 -8.42
CA ALA A 12 -7.65 -12.17 -7.16
C ALA A 12 -8.45 -10.85 -7.32
N SER A 13 -8.39 -10.22 -8.50
CA SER A 13 -9.05 -8.93 -8.78
C SER A 13 -10.57 -9.04 -8.93
N LYS A 14 -11.12 -10.25 -9.16
CA LYS A 14 -12.49 -10.43 -9.67
C LYS A 14 -13.63 -10.35 -8.64
N THR A 15 -13.35 -10.09 -7.35
CA THR A 15 -14.38 -10.20 -6.28
C THR A 15 -14.64 -8.93 -5.46
N THR A 16 -14.02 -7.79 -5.72
CA THR A 16 -14.30 -6.58 -4.92
C THR A 16 -15.25 -5.61 -5.64
N LYS A 17 -16.52 -5.73 -5.25
CA LYS A 17 -17.63 -4.78 -5.34
C LYS A 17 -17.17 -3.33 -5.61
N ALA A 18 -17.76 -2.65 -6.60
CA ALA A 18 -17.53 -1.24 -6.88
C ALA A 18 -17.76 -0.40 -5.60
N VAL A 19 -16.68 -0.09 -4.90
CA VAL A 19 -16.70 0.73 -3.70
C VAL A 19 -16.99 2.15 -4.18
N LYS A 20 -18.13 2.71 -3.75
CA LYS A 20 -18.44 4.14 -3.94
C LYS A 20 -17.22 4.94 -3.47
N LYS A 21 -16.66 5.78 -4.35
CA LYS A 21 -15.57 6.67 -4.01
C LYS A 21 -16.09 7.69 -2.99
N SER A 22 -15.85 7.44 -1.72
CA SER A 22 -15.97 8.43 -0.66
C SER A 22 -14.85 9.46 -0.84
N ASP A 23 -15.17 10.75 -0.68
CA ASP A 23 -14.24 11.86 -0.78
C ASP A 23 -13.27 11.88 0.40
N TYR A 24 -12.29 10.98 0.37
CA TYR A 24 -11.14 11.00 1.26
C TYR A 24 -9.93 11.57 0.51
N ASP A 25 -9.12 12.36 1.21
CA ASP A 25 -7.89 12.90 0.64
C ASP A 25 -6.86 11.84 0.27
N TYR A 26 -6.94 10.66 0.88
CA TYR A 26 -6.00 9.56 0.71
C TYR A 26 -6.69 8.29 0.21
N ASP A 27 -6.02 7.59 -0.70
CA ASP A 27 -6.46 6.30 -1.24
C ASP A 27 -5.92 5.11 -0.43
N LEU A 28 -4.87 5.33 0.37
CA LEU A 28 -4.25 4.33 1.24
C LEU A 28 -3.78 4.96 2.55
N VAL A 29 -4.07 4.32 3.68
CA VAL A 29 -3.48 4.66 4.98
C VAL A 29 -2.65 3.48 5.45
N VAL A 30 -1.38 3.74 5.76
CA VAL A 30 -0.41 2.77 6.27
C VAL A 30 -0.14 3.08 7.73
N ILE A 31 -0.31 2.07 8.60
CA ILE A 31 -0.02 2.20 10.03
C ILE A 31 1.32 1.52 10.30
N GLY A 32 2.31 2.31 10.69
CA GLY A 32 3.69 1.92 10.93
C GLY A 32 4.62 2.27 9.76
N SER A 33 5.77 2.86 10.09
CA SER A 33 6.82 3.27 9.13
C SER A 33 7.95 2.24 8.97
N GLY A 34 7.70 0.98 9.38
CA GLY A 34 8.65 -0.12 9.22
C GLY A 34 8.89 -0.51 7.75
N PRO A 35 9.74 -1.51 7.49
CA PRO A 35 10.15 -1.89 6.14
C PRO A 35 8.97 -2.29 5.23
N SER A 36 7.93 -2.91 5.78
CA SER A 36 6.69 -3.22 5.05
C SER A 36 5.85 -1.99 4.76
N GLY A 37 5.67 -1.10 5.74
CA GLY A 37 4.86 0.11 5.62
C GLY A 37 5.42 1.12 4.63
N GLN A 38 6.73 1.36 4.67
CA GLN A 38 7.41 2.22 3.69
C GLN A 38 7.26 1.67 2.28
N ARG A 39 7.47 0.36 2.07
CA ARG A 39 7.26 -0.26 0.75
C ARG A 39 5.82 -0.11 0.28
N ALA A 40 4.84 -0.35 1.14
CA ALA A 40 3.44 -0.19 0.77
C ALA A 40 3.11 1.25 0.34
N ALA A 41 3.55 2.25 1.12
CA ALA A 41 3.33 3.67 0.82
C ALA A 41 4.04 4.12 -0.47
N ILE A 42 5.30 3.71 -0.66
CA ILE A 42 6.08 4.03 -1.86
C ILE A 42 5.45 3.40 -3.09
N GLN A 43 5.03 2.14 -3.01
CA GLN A 43 4.40 1.47 -4.15
C GLN A 43 3.04 2.11 -4.49
N ALA A 44 2.26 2.50 -3.49
CA ALA A 44 1.03 3.26 -3.70
C ALA A 44 1.29 4.62 -4.37
N ALA A 45 2.30 5.36 -3.92
CA ALA A 45 2.69 6.62 -4.54
C ALA A 45 3.15 6.44 -6.00
N LYS A 46 3.93 5.39 -6.29
CA LYS A 46 4.40 5.07 -7.66
C LYS A 46 3.26 4.79 -8.63
N ILE A 47 2.15 4.21 -8.16
CA ILE A 47 0.96 3.96 -9.00
C ILE A 47 -0.03 5.15 -8.98
N GLY A 48 0.41 6.32 -8.50
CA GLY A 48 -0.37 7.56 -8.53
C GLY A 48 -1.44 7.68 -7.45
N LYS A 49 -1.38 6.86 -6.39
CA LYS A 49 -2.31 6.94 -5.25
C LYS A 49 -1.75 7.85 -4.16
N ARG A 50 -2.64 8.57 -3.47
CA ARG A 50 -2.29 9.37 -2.29
C ARG A 50 -2.23 8.45 -1.07
N ALA A 51 -1.03 8.27 -0.52
CA ALA A 51 -0.81 7.43 0.66
C ALA A 51 -0.49 8.28 1.90
N ALA A 52 -1.14 7.99 3.02
CA ALA A 52 -0.80 8.51 4.34
C ALA A 52 -0.05 7.44 5.14
N VAL A 53 1.03 7.80 5.83
CA VAL A 53 1.75 6.91 6.75
C VAL A 53 1.64 7.47 8.16
N ILE A 54 1.23 6.62 9.11
CA ILE A 54 1.05 6.97 10.51
C ILE A 54 2.08 6.22 11.33
N GLU A 55 2.91 6.95 12.06
CA GLU A 55 3.92 6.39 12.96
C GLU A 55 3.79 7.03 14.34
N ARG A 56 3.91 6.22 15.39
CA ARG A 56 3.91 6.68 16.78
C ARG A 56 5.30 7.18 17.18
N ALA A 57 6.35 6.51 16.70
CA ALA A 57 7.73 6.91 16.97
C ALA A 57 8.03 8.30 16.37
N ARG A 58 8.94 9.04 17.02
CA ARG A 58 9.36 10.35 16.54
C ARG A 58 10.15 10.27 15.22
N ALA A 59 10.78 9.13 14.97
CA ALA A 59 11.55 8.85 13.76
C ALA A 59 10.87 7.78 12.91
N VAL A 60 11.06 7.88 11.60
CA VAL A 60 10.56 6.89 10.62
C VAL A 60 11.55 5.75 10.43
N GLY A 61 11.05 4.54 10.18
CA GLY A 61 11.86 3.35 9.88
C GLY A 61 11.53 2.10 10.71
N GLY A 62 10.71 2.26 11.76
CA GLY A 62 10.34 1.18 12.66
C GLY A 62 11.57 0.45 13.24
N VAL A 63 11.42 -0.84 13.52
CA VAL A 63 12.45 -1.68 14.16
C VAL A 63 13.70 -1.93 13.30
N CYS A 64 13.68 -1.58 12.02
CA CYS A 64 14.80 -1.83 11.12
C CYS A 64 15.85 -0.71 11.16
N VAL A 65 15.47 0.48 11.63
CA VAL A 65 16.29 1.70 11.60
C VAL A 65 16.53 2.28 12.99
N ASN A 66 15.67 1.94 13.96
CA ASN A 66 15.76 2.35 15.36
C ASN A 66 15.89 1.12 16.26
#